data_AF-A0A7L9BJQ5-F1
#
_entry.id   AF-A0A7L9BJQ5-F1
#
_cell.length_a   1.000
_cell.length_b   1.000
_cell.length_c   1.000
_cell.angle_alpha   90.00
_cell.angle_beta   90.00
_cell.angle_gamma   90.00
#
_symmetry.space_group_name_H-M   'P 1'
#
loop_
_entity.id
_entity.type
_entity.pdbx_description
1 polymer ?
#
loop_
_entity_poly.entity_id
_entity_poly.type
_entity_poly.pdbx_seq_one_letter_code
_entity_poly.pdbx_strand_id
1 'polypeptide(L)'
;MRRLLWLSVLFAILACAWVMLRKPMGVPRGYAYRYGARALGLVPVAVLWPWWMMTTQHFRRSLRESGGRLCTRCAYDVSRLPLTGTCPECGGAYDVEHDRPTWVTVMSMYGLSVSPMKPTGGQPKSRS
;
A
#
# COMPACT_ATOMS: atom_id res chain seq x y z
N MET A 1 3.09 6.49 -4.23
CA MET A 1 3.71 5.42 -3.40
C MET A 1 5.25 5.41 -3.43
N ARG A 2 5.92 5.57 -4.58
CA ARG A 2 7.39 5.49 -4.69
C ARG A 2 8.18 6.46 -3.78
N ARG A 3 7.70 7.70 -3.61
CA ARG A 3 8.32 8.70 -2.70
C ARG A 3 8.22 8.31 -1.22
N LEU A 4 7.14 7.65 -0.83
CA LEU A 4 6.91 7.23 0.55
C LEU A 4 7.79 6.03 0.94
N LEU A 5 8.00 5.07 0.02
CA LEU A 5 8.98 3.99 0.21
C LEU A 5 10.39 4.54 0.43
N TRP A 6 10.80 5.54 -0.34
CA TRP A 6 12.10 6.20 -0.16
C TRP A 6 12.26 6.85 1.21
N LEU A 7 11.20 7.50 1.73
CA LEU A 7 11.23 8.10 3.06
C LEU A 7 11.37 7.06 4.17
N SER A 8 10.70 5.90 4.06
CA SER A 8 10.82 4.84 5.07
C SER A 8 12.24 4.24 5.09
N VAL A 9 12.81 4.00 3.90
CA VAL A 9 14.18 3.50 3.74
C VAL A 9 15.18 4.51 4.31
N LEU A 10 15.00 5.80 4.04
CA LEU A 10 15.86 6.86 4.55
C LEU A 10 15.80 6.96 6.08
N PHE A 11 14.61 6.84 6.68
CA PHE A 11 14.44 6.78 8.14
C PHE A 11 15.11 5.55 8.77
N ALA A 12 14.98 4.39 8.13
CA ALA A 12 15.64 3.16 8.58
C ALA A 12 17.17 3.29 8.51
N ILE A 13 17.71 3.87 7.45
CA ILE A 13 19.15 4.13 7.31
C ILE A 13 19.63 5.12 8.38
N LEU A 14 18.90 6.21 8.62
CA LEU A 14 19.24 7.18 9.68
C LEU A 14 19.24 6.53 11.06
N ALA A 15 18.26 5.67 11.37
CA ALA A 15 18.22 4.93 12.62
C ALA A 15 19.43 3.99 12.78
N CYS A 16 19.78 3.23 11.72
CA CYS A 16 20.95 2.36 11.72
C CYS A 16 22.27 3.16 11.84
N ALA A 17 22.40 4.25 11.08
CA ALA A 17 23.55 5.14 11.11
C ALA A 17 23.73 5.75 12.50
N TRP A 18 22.65 6.18 13.14
CA TRP A 18 22.67 6.70 14.52
C TRP A 18 23.14 5.65 15.53
N VAL A 19 22.69 4.40 15.39
CA VAL A 19 23.15 3.29 16.24
C VAL A 19 24.64 3.00 16.04
N MET A 20 25.14 3.09 14.79
CA MET A 20 26.54 2.84 14.45
C MET A 20 27.48 3.99 14.89
N LEU A 21 27.08 5.25 14.67
CA LEU A 21 27.83 6.44 15.11
C LEU A 21 27.93 6.57 16.64
N ARG A 22 27.15 5.79 17.39
CA ARG A 22 27.12 5.83 18.85
C ARG A 22 28.32 5.14 19.52
N LYS A 23 28.97 4.17 18.85
CA LYS A 23 30.14 3.45 19.39
C LYS A 23 31.38 4.33 19.65
N PRO A 24 31.78 5.26 18.77
CA PRO A 24 33.02 6.03 18.97
C PRO A 24 32.94 7.15 20.02
N MET A 25 31.74 7.58 20.45
CA MET A 25 31.60 8.83 21.22
C MET A 25 31.75 8.74 22.76
N GLY A 26 32.21 7.61 23.32
CA GLY A 26 32.60 7.54 24.74
C GLY A 26 31.51 7.98 25.75
N VAL A 27 30.23 7.84 25.40
CA VAL A 27 29.13 8.37 26.20
C VAL A 27 29.01 7.60 27.53
N PRO A 28 28.97 8.27 28.70
CA PRO A 28 28.96 7.62 30.00
C PRO A 28 27.74 6.72 30.20
N ARG A 29 27.96 5.53 30.80
CA ARG A 29 26.99 4.45 31.05
C ARG A 29 25.90 4.82 32.08
N GLY A 30 25.12 5.86 31.83
CA GLY A 30 23.99 6.26 32.69
C GLY A 30 22.68 5.50 32.40
N TYR A 31 21.67 5.70 33.25
CA TYR A 31 20.30 5.15 33.10
C TYR A 31 19.70 5.39 31.70
N ALA A 32 20.00 6.53 31.08
CA ALA A 32 19.59 6.86 29.72
C ALA A 32 20.04 5.83 28.66
N TYR A 33 21.14 5.10 28.91
CA TYR A 33 21.66 4.07 28.01
C TYR A 33 20.75 2.83 27.97
N ARG A 34 20.30 2.36 29.14
CA ARG A 34 19.47 1.14 29.26
C ARG A 34 18.10 1.31 28.59
N TYR A 35 17.47 2.46 28.79
CA TYR A 35 16.13 2.71 28.24
C TYR A 35 16.17 3.31 26.84
N GLY A 36 17.18 4.12 26.53
CA GLY A 36 17.33 4.75 25.23
C GLY A 36 17.47 3.74 24.09
N ALA A 37 18.19 2.64 24.30
CA ALA A 37 18.32 1.60 23.28
C ALA A 37 16.99 0.89 22.97
N ARG A 38 16.18 0.59 23.99
CA ARG A 38 14.86 -0.03 23.81
C ARG A 38 13.86 0.93 23.18
N ALA A 39 13.85 2.18 23.64
CA ALA A 39 12.98 3.21 23.07
C ALA A 39 13.28 3.41 21.57
N LEU A 40 14.56 3.58 21.20
CA LEU A 40 14.97 3.72 19.80
C LEU A 40 14.65 2.48 18.95
N GLY A 41 14.79 1.27 19.51
CA GLY A 41 14.42 0.04 18.81
C GLY A 41 12.92 -0.08 18.51
N LEU A 42 12.07 0.55 19.32
CA LEU A 42 10.61 0.54 19.13
C LEU A 42 10.12 1.65 18.20
N VAL A 43 10.91 2.71 17.96
CA VAL A 43 10.51 3.83 17.09
C VAL A 43 10.10 3.36 15.68
N PRO A 44 10.86 2.50 14.97
CA PRO A 44 10.47 2.03 13.65
C PRO A 44 9.14 1.27 13.67
N VAL A 45 8.93 0.42 14.69
CA VAL A 45 7.68 -0.34 14.84
C VAL A 45 6.51 0.61 15.11
N ALA A 46 6.70 1.57 16.01
CA ALA A 46 5.68 2.55 16.37
C ALA A 46 5.29 3.48 15.20
N VAL A 47 6.18 3.69 14.22
CA VAL A 47 5.91 4.52 13.03
C VAL A 47 5.37 3.67 11.87
N LEU A 48 6.00 2.52 11.58
CA LEU A 48 5.62 1.66 10.46
C LEU A 48 4.29 0.97 10.69
N TRP A 49 3.98 0.56 11.93
CA TRP A 49 2.73 -0.13 12.25
C TRP A 49 1.47 0.70 11.96
N PRO A 50 1.28 1.90 12.54
CA PRO A 50 0.08 2.70 12.26
C PRO A 50 0.03 3.13 10.80
N TRP A 51 1.17 3.39 10.15
CA TRP A 51 1.18 3.71 8.73
C TRP A 51 0.75 2.52 7.86
N TRP A 52 1.25 1.31 8.13
CA TRP A 52 0.80 0.09 7.46
C TRP A 52 -0.68 -0.18 7.73
N MET A 53 -1.15 0.07 8.95
CA MET A 53 -2.55 -0.08 9.33
C MET A 53 -3.45 0.95 8.62
N MET A 54 -3.05 2.22 8.53
CA MET A 54 -3.81 3.25 7.81
C MET A 54 -3.85 3.00 6.30
N THR A 55 -2.72 2.59 5.72
CA THR A 55 -2.67 2.26 4.29
C THR A 55 -3.56 1.06 4.01
N THR A 56 -3.43 -0.04 4.74
CA THR A 56 -4.29 -1.21 4.55
C THR A 56 -5.77 -0.90 4.77
N GLN A 57 -6.12 -0.04 5.73
CA GLN A 57 -7.50 0.42 5.91
C GLN A 57 -8.01 1.25 4.73
N HIS A 58 -7.20 2.18 4.21
CA HIS A 58 -7.56 2.98 3.05
C HIS A 58 -7.78 2.07 1.82
N PHE A 59 -6.90 1.12 1.59
CA PHE A 59 -7.04 0.11 0.53
C PHE A 59 -8.32 -0.71 0.69
N ARG A 60 -8.63 -1.17 1.92
CA ARG A 60 -9.86 -1.91 2.20
C ARG A 60 -11.12 -1.09 1.95
N ARG A 61 -11.08 0.21 2.28
CA ARG A 61 -12.20 1.12 2.03
C ARG A 61 -12.40 1.34 0.54
N SER A 62 -11.33 1.65 -0.19
CA SER A 62 -11.37 1.80 -1.65
C SER A 62 -11.84 0.51 -2.32
N LEU A 63 -11.35 -0.67 -1.90
CA LEU A 63 -11.82 -1.96 -2.44
C LEU A 63 -13.34 -2.15 -2.32
N ARG A 64 -13.95 -1.71 -1.20
CA ARG A 64 -15.41 -1.79 -1.01
C ARG A 64 -16.15 -0.79 -1.88
N GLU A 65 -15.66 0.45 -1.97
CA GLU A 65 -16.32 1.52 -2.73
C GLU A 65 -16.24 1.28 -4.25
N SER A 66 -15.11 0.75 -4.75
CA SER A 66 -14.88 0.49 -6.18
C SER A 66 -15.46 -0.84 -6.67
N GLY A 67 -16.05 -1.65 -5.78
CA GLY A 67 -16.55 -2.99 -6.11
C GLY A 67 -15.46 -3.94 -6.65
N GLY A 68 -14.22 -3.78 -6.17
CA GLY A 68 -13.08 -4.56 -6.63
C GLY A 68 -12.37 -4.06 -7.89
N ARG A 69 -12.82 -2.97 -8.54
CA ARG A 69 -12.17 -2.41 -9.74
C ARG A 69 -10.99 -1.51 -9.41
N LEU A 70 -9.84 -2.08 -9.09
CA LEU A 70 -8.60 -1.35 -8.81
C LEU A 70 -7.49 -1.75 -9.78
N CYS A 71 -6.68 -0.78 -10.22
CA CYS A 71 -5.49 -1.08 -11.00
C CYS A 71 -4.55 -2.02 -10.21
N THR A 72 -4.17 -3.16 -10.80
CA THR A 72 -3.32 -4.17 -10.15
C THR A 72 -1.91 -3.67 -9.80
N ARG A 73 -1.45 -2.59 -10.45
CA ARG A 73 -0.12 -1.99 -10.22
C ARG A 73 -0.07 -0.93 -9.12
N CYS A 74 -1.05 -0.03 -9.09
CA CYS A 74 -1.02 1.15 -8.22
C CYS A 74 -2.24 1.26 -7.29
N ALA A 75 -3.20 0.36 -7.43
CA ALA A 75 -4.47 0.32 -6.71
C ALA A 75 -5.32 1.58 -6.83
N TYR A 76 -5.15 2.32 -7.92
CA TYR A 76 -6.06 3.41 -8.27
C TYR A 76 -7.44 2.87 -8.63
N ASP A 77 -8.48 3.61 -8.23
CA ASP A 77 -9.86 3.27 -8.54
C ASP A 77 -10.16 3.49 -10.02
N VAL A 78 -10.35 2.39 -10.75
CA VAL A 78 -10.71 2.40 -12.17
C VAL A 78 -12.20 2.12 -12.40
N SER A 79 -13.02 2.11 -11.34
CA SER A 79 -14.46 1.83 -11.43
C SER A 79 -15.22 2.82 -12.33
N ARG A 80 -14.71 4.06 -12.42
CA ARG A 80 -15.28 5.15 -13.24
C ARG A 80 -14.67 5.25 -14.64
N LEU A 81 -13.67 4.42 -14.95
CA LEU A 81 -12.98 4.42 -16.24
C LEU A 81 -13.54 3.29 -17.15
N PRO A 82 -13.19 3.29 -18.46
CA PRO A 82 -13.58 2.22 -19.38
C PRO A 82 -13.09 0.84 -18.91
N LEU A 83 -13.65 -0.25 -19.45
CA LEU A 83 -13.27 -1.61 -19.08
C LEU A 83 -11.80 -1.95 -19.40
N THR A 84 -11.23 -1.31 -20.41
CA THR A 84 -9.83 -1.45 -20.79
C THR A 84 -9.24 -0.07 -21.03
N GLY A 85 -7.98 0.13 -20.66
CA GLY A 85 -7.36 1.44 -20.82
C GLY A 85 -6.01 1.55 -20.13
N THR A 86 -5.58 2.80 -19.93
CA THR A 86 -4.34 3.12 -19.21
C THR A 86 -4.67 3.84 -17.92
N CYS A 87 -4.07 3.41 -16.82
CA CYS A 87 -4.27 4.03 -15.52
C CYS A 87 -3.66 5.44 -15.49
N PRO A 88 -4.40 6.48 -15.10
CA PRO A 88 -3.91 7.85 -15.09
C PRO A 88 -2.80 8.10 -14.06
N GLU A 89 -2.73 7.28 -13.00
CA GLU A 89 -1.72 7.43 -11.94
C GLU A 89 -0.38 6.81 -12.30
N CYS A 90 -0.39 5.60 -12.88
CA CYS A 90 0.84 4.83 -13.11
C CYS A 90 1.20 4.64 -14.58
N GLY A 91 0.33 5.01 -15.52
CA GLY A 91 0.52 4.76 -16.95
C GLY A 91 0.46 3.28 -17.34
N GLY A 92 0.08 2.38 -16.41
CA GLY A 92 -0.05 0.96 -16.69
C GLY A 92 -1.34 0.65 -17.43
N ALA A 93 -1.26 -0.21 -18.45
CA ALA A 93 -2.46 -0.80 -19.05
C ALA A 93 -3.22 -1.62 -18.01
N TYR A 94 -4.55 -1.57 -18.05
CA TYR A 94 -5.43 -2.41 -17.25
C TYR A 94 -6.55 -2.97 -18.12
N ASP A 95 -7.00 -4.17 -17.76
CA ASP A 95 -8.15 -4.83 -18.36
C ASP A 95 -9.00 -5.43 -17.24
N VAL A 96 -10.20 -4.91 -17.06
CA VAL A 96 -11.11 -5.27 -15.97
C VAL A 96 -11.51 -6.74 -16.01
N GLU A 97 -11.66 -7.34 -17.19
CA GLU A 97 -12.03 -8.75 -17.30
C GLU A 97 -10.81 -9.65 -17.08
N HIS A 98 -9.64 -9.24 -17.56
CA HIS A 98 -8.38 -9.96 -17.33
C HIS A 98 -7.92 -9.93 -15.86
N ASP A 99 -8.07 -8.79 -15.19
CA ASP A 99 -7.61 -8.56 -13.81
C ASP A 99 -8.64 -9.07 -12.76
N ARG A 100 -9.87 -9.35 -13.19
CA ARG A 100 -10.95 -9.88 -12.34
C ARG A 100 -10.56 -11.06 -11.45
N PRO A 101 -9.95 -12.16 -11.94
CA PRO A 101 -9.55 -13.27 -11.09
C PRO A 101 -8.58 -12.84 -9.98
N THR A 102 -7.66 -11.94 -10.28
CA THR A 102 -6.71 -11.40 -9.29
C THR A 102 -7.45 -10.68 -8.16
N TRP A 103 -8.47 -9.86 -8.47
CA TRP A 103 -9.26 -9.19 -7.45
C TRP A 103 -10.08 -10.15 -6.59
N VAL A 104 -10.67 -11.19 -7.20
CA VAL A 104 -11.40 -12.23 -6.47
C VAL A 104 -10.48 -12.93 -5.47
N THR A 105 -9.25 -13.29 -5.89
CA THR A 105 -8.24 -13.90 -5.01
C THR A 105 -7.82 -12.96 -3.89
N VAL A 106 -7.59 -11.67 -4.17
CA VAL A 106 -7.17 -10.71 -3.15
C VAL A 106 -8.31 -10.44 -2.16
N MET A 107 -9.55 -10.32 -2.62
CA MET A 107 -10.72 -10.09 -1.75
C MET A 107 -10.96 -11.29 -0.82
N SER A 108 -10.79 -12.53 -1.31
CA SER A 108 -10.96 -13.72 -0.48
C SER A 108 -9.92 -13.82 0.65
N MET A 109 -8.67 -13.39 0.41
CA MET A 109 -7.64 -13.30 1.46
C MET A 109 -8.02 -12.36 2.61
N TYR A 110 -8.85 -11.35 2.33
CA TYR A 110 -9.34 -10.40 3.32
C TYR A 110 -10.72 -10.76 3.90
N GLY A 111 -11.27 -11.92 3.54
CA GLY A 111 -12.63 -12.32 3.95
C GLY A 111 -13.72 -11.40 3.40
N LEU A 112 -13.47 -10.71 2.29
CA LEU A 112 -14.44 -9.84 1.62
C LEU A 112 -15.17 -10.64 0.53
N SER A 113 -16.50 -10.58 0.53
CA SER A 113 -17.30 -11.13 -0.56
C SER A 113 -17.32 -10.17 -1.76
N VAL A 114 -17.16 -10.72 -2.95
CA VAL A 114 -17.29 -9.98 -4.19
C VAL A 114 -18.79 -9.78 -4.43
N SER A 115 -19.27 -8.54 -4.38
CA SER A 115 -20.63 -8.27 -4.84
C SER A 115 -20.74 -8.68 -6.30
N PRO A 116 -21.78 -9.42 -6.71
CA PRO A 116 -21.98 -9.79 -8.10
C PRO A 116 -22.00 -8.50 -8.92
N MET A 117 -20.99 -8.37 -9.77
CA MET A 117 -20.80 -7.21 -10.63
C MET A 117 -22.08 -7.03 -11.44
N LYS A 118 -22.79 -5.92 -11.25
CA LYS A 118 -23.95 -5.63 -12.08
C LYS A 118 -23.41 -5.56 -13.52
N PRO A 119 -23.86 -6.42 -14.46
CA PRO A 119 -23.41 -6.31 -15.83
C PRO A 119 -23.79 -4.90 -16.29
N THR A 120 -22.78 -4.07 -16.52
CA THR A 120 -22.96 -2.76 -17.12
C THR A 120 -23.41 -3.01 -18.55
N GLY A 121 -24.73 -3.16 -18.71
CA GLY A 121 -25.37 -3.37 -19.99
C GLY A 121 -24.99 -2.24 -20.92
N GLY A 122 -24.41 -2.60 -22.07
CA GLY A 122 -24.16 -1.68 -23.16
C GLY A 122 -22.68 -1.51 -23.48
N GLN A 123 -22.07 -2.56 -24.03
CA GLN A 123 -21.10 -2.31 -25.09
C GLN A 123 -21.91 -2.12 -26.39
N PRO A 124 -21.94 -0.92 -27.00
CA PRO A 124 -22.53 -0.76 -28.32
C PRO A 124 -21.69 -1.60 -29.28
N LYS A 125 -22.31 -2.63 -29.88
CA LYS A 125 -21.72 -3.36 -31.00
C LYS A 125 -21.35 -2.33 -32.07
N SER A 126 -20.06 -2.13 -32.28
CA SER A 126 -19.54 -1.44 -33.47
C SER A 126 -20.00 -2.28 -34.67
N ARG A 127 -21.02 -1.77 -35.37
CA ARG A 127 -21.52 -2.33 -36.63
C ARG A 127 -20.51 -1.93 -37.70
N SER A 128 -19.65 -2.88 -38.07
CA SER A 128 -18.85 -2.86 -39.29
C SER A 128 -19.71 -3.32 -40.47
#